data_AF-A0A8D3CQG0-F1
#
_entry.id   AF-A0A8D3CQG0-F1
#
_cell.length_a   1.000
_cell.length_b   1.000
_cell.length_c   1.000
_cell.angle_alpha   90.00
_cell.angle_beta   90.00
_cell.angle_gamma   90.00
#
_symmetry.space_group_name_H-M   'P 1'
#
loop_
_entity.id
_entity.type
_entity.pdbx_description
1 polymer ?
#
loop_
_entity_poly.entity_id
_entity_poly.type
_entity_poly.pdbx_seq_one_letter_code
_entity_poly.pdbx_strand_id
1 'polypeptide(L)'
;MDILKVLPPNFGYVIFTYLYSWVMLGYLAVKVGAARKKYDVKYPTMAHQNTLEVYTQWLVFQTIAALVYPLSASVLGAIWVTSRLSYAWGYYTGDPSKRMKGAYGYIGYFGVIFLSISVALQLLGVF
;
A
#
# COMPACT_ATOMS: atom_id res chain seq x y z
N MET A 1 -10.77 -27.26 8.47
CA MET A 1 -10.30 -25.95 7.97
C MET A 1 -11.51 -25.15 7.52
N ASP A 2 -12.20 -24.50 8.45
CA ASP A 2 -13.47 -23.84 8.15
C ASP A 2 -13.28 -22.47 7.48
N ILE A 3 -12.14 -21.80 7.72
CA ILE A 3 -11.82 -20.50 7.11
C ILE A 3 -11.68 -20.57 5.58
N LEU A 4 -11.17 -21.69 5.05
CA LEU A 4 -11.03 -21.92 3.59
C LEU A 4 -12.39 -22.08 2.89
N LYS A 5 -13.45 -22.38 3.65
CA LYS A 5 -14.82 -22.45 3.13
C LYS A 5 -15.54 -21.10 3.22
N VAL A 6 -15.07 -20.19 4.09
CA VAL A 6 -15.64 -18.86 4.28
C VAL A 6 -15.06 -17.85 3.29
N LEU A 7 -13.77 -17.94 2.97
CA LEU A 7 -13.12 -17.02 2.04
C LEU A 7 -13.32 -17.46 0.58
N PRO A 8 -13.64 -16.52 -0.32
CA PRO A 8 -13.74 -16.84 -1.74
C PRO A 8 -12.35 -17.16 -2.33
N PRO A 9 -12.24 -18.03 -3.35
CA PRO A 9 -10.94 -18.43 -3.89
C PRO A 9 -10.06 -17.27 -4.38
N ASN A 10 -10.68 -16.20 -4.90
CA ASN A 10 -10.00 -14.99 -5.35
C ASN A 10 -9.39 -14.16 -4.19
N PHE A 11 -9.69 -14.47 -2.93
CA PHE A 11 -9.03 -13.84 -1.78
C PHE A 11 -7.53 -14.17 -1.72
N GLY A 12 -7.07 -15.22 -2.42
CA GLY A 12 -5.64 -15.48 -2.59
C GLY A 12 -4.87 -14.30 -3.20
N TYR A 13 -5.48 -13.55 -4.11
CA TYR A 13 -4.87 -12.34 -4.69
C TYR A 13 -4.66 -11.22 -3.65
N VAL A 14 -5.55 -11.15 -2.67
CA VAL A 14 -5.46 -10.18 -1.57
C VAL A 14 -4.24 -10.51 -0.71
N ILE A 15 -4.07 -11.79 -0.37
CA ILE A 15 -2.91 -12.27 0.40
C ILE A 15 -1.60 -11.97 -0.34
N PHE A 16 -1.54 -12.23 -1.64
CA PHE A 16 -0.38 -11.86 -2.45
C PHE A 16 -0.14 -10.34 -2.51
N THR A 17 -1.20 -9.54 -2.48
CA THR A 17 -1.10 -8.07 -2.43
C THR A 17 -0.47 -7.62 -1.10
N TYR A 18 -0.85 -8.22 0.04
CA TYR A 18 -0.20 -7.95 1.32
C TYR A 18 1.24 -8.44 1.38
N LEU A 19 1.53 -9.60 0.79
CA LEU A 19 2.90 -10.08 0.67
C LEU A 19 3.75 -9.12 -0.16
N TYR A 20 3.21 -8.63 -1.27
CA TYR A 20 3.88 -7.66 -2.13
C TYR A 20 4.14 -6.34 -1.38
N SER A 21 3.18 -5.85 -0.60
CA SER A 21 3.35 -4.64 0.20
C SER A 21 4.39 -4.84 1.32
N TRP A 22 4.46 -6.02 1.92
CA TRP A 22 5.49 -6.37 2.89
C TRP A 22 6.90 -6.39 2.27
N VAL A 23 7.05 -7.02 1.09
CA VAL A 23 8.30 -7.01 0.32
C VAL A 23 8.72 -5.58 -0.04
N MET A 24 7.77 -4.75 -0.48
CA MET A 24 8.02 -3.33 -0.76
C MET A 24 8.56 -2.60 0.48
N LEU A 25 7.94 -2.76 1.66
CA LEU A 25 8.42 -2.13 2.88
C LEU A 25 9.83 -2.59 3.25
N GLY A 26 10.11 -3.90 3.15
CA GLY A 26 11.44 -4.45 3.37
C GLY A 26 12.48 -3.84 2.42
N TYR A 27 12.17 -3.74 1.13
CA TYR A 27 13.03 -3.09 0.15
C TYR A 27 13.35 -1.63 0.52
N LEU A 28 12.34 -0.84 0.89
CA LEU A 28 12.54 0.56 1.29
C LEU A 28 13.38 0.66 2.58
N ALA A 29 13.13 -0.21 3.56
CA ALA A 29 13.90 -0.26 4.80
C ALA A 29 15.39 -0.54 4.54
N VAL A 30 15.70 -1.51 3.67
CA VAL A 30 17.08 -1.82 3.27
C VAL A 30 17.72 -0.63 2.56
N LYS A 31 17.01 0.04 1.65
CA LYS A 31 17.54 1.24 0.96
C LYS A 31 17.81 2.39 1.93
N VAL A 32 16.94 2.63 2.91
CA VAL A 32 17.17 3.64 3.95
C VAL A 32 18.36 3.27 4.84
N GLY A 33 18.47 2.00 5.26
CA GLY A 33 19.63 1.54 6.04
C GLY A 33 20.95 1.70 5.30
N ALA A 34 20.98 1.34 4.02
CA ALA A 34 22.15 1.53 3.15
C ALA A 34 22.50 3.02 2.99
N ALA A 35 21.49 3.88 2.79
CA ALA A 35 21.70 5.33 2.69
C ALA A 35 22.25 5.93 4.00
N ARG A 36 21.71 5.51 5.15
CA ARG A 36 22.22 5.95 6.46
C ARG A 36 23.71 5.63 6.63
N LYS A 37 24.12 4.41 6.26
CA LYS A 37 25.53 4.00 6.31
C LYS A 37 26.39 4.80 5.33
N LYS A 38 25.90 5.05 4.11
CA LYS A 38 26.63 5.81 3.08
C LYS A 38 26.88 7.27 3.47
N TYR A 39 25.92 7.89 4.16
CA TYR A 39 25.96 9.31 4.50
C TYR A 39 26.24 9.58 6.00
N ASP A 40 26.74 8.57 6.73
CA ASP A 40 27.04 8.62 8.18
C ASP A 40 25.92 9.24 9.05
N VAL A 41 24.66 8.92 8.73
CA VAL A 41 23.49 9.48 9.44
C VAL A 41 23.27 8.72 10.75
N LYS A 42 23.68 9.32 11.86
CA LYS A 42 23.50 8.79 13.22
C LYS A 42 22.05 8.88 13.70
N TYR A 43 21.65 7.93 14.55
CA TYR A 43 20.43 8.06 15.35
C TYR A 43 20.62 9.18 16.38
N PRO A 44 19.57 9.94 16.77
CA PRO A 44 18.14 9.72 16.52
C PRO A 44 17.59 10.37 15.23
N THR A 45 18.43 10.94 14.36
CA THR A 45 17.95 11.66 13.17
C THR A 45 17.09 10.75 12.29
N MET A 46 15.85 11.18 12.05
CA MET A 46 14.87 10.42 11.26
C MET A 46 14.92 10.84 9.79
N ALA A 47 14.86 9.85 8.90
CA ALA A 47 14.56 10.08 7.50
C ALA A 47 13.04 10.27 7.33
N HIS A 48 12.62 11.01 6.30
CA HIS A 48 11.19 11.18 6.03
C HIS A 48 10.51 9.83 5.73
N GLN A 49 9.36 9.57 6.37
CA GLN A 49 8.68 8.27 6.39
C GLN A 49 7.35 8.27 5.62
N ASN A 50 7.28 8.97 4.48
CA ASN A 50 6.03 9.17 3.71
C ASN A 50 5.21 7.89 3.46
N THR A 51 5.86 6.77 3.10
CA THR A 51 5.11 5.52 2.88
C THR A 51 4.51 5.00 4.18
N LEU A 52 5.25 5.04 5.29
CA LEU A 52 4.79 4.51 6.58
C LEU A 52 3.68 5.37 7.20
N GLU A 53 3.71 6.69 6.98
CA GLU A 53 2.67 7.62 7.42
C GLU A 53 1.29 7.28 6.83
N VAL A 54 1.25 6.74 5.61
CA VAL A 54 0.01 6.40 4.89
C VAL A 54 -0.29 4.89 4.91
N TYR A 55 0.72 4.04 5.14
CA TYR A 55 0.60 2.58 5.03
C TYR A 55 -0.48 2.01 5.95
N THR A 56 -0.55 2.48 7.20
CA THR A 56 -1.55 1.98 8.15
C THR A 56 -2.98 2.31 7.72
N GLN A 57 -3.20 3.52 7.20
CA GLN A 57 -4.52 3.91 6.67
C GLN A 57 -4.87 3.05 5.46
N TRP A 58 -3.91 2.85 4.55
CA TRP A 58 -4.09 1.98 3.40
C TRP A 58 -4.43 0.54 3.82
N LEU A 59 -3.74 -0.04 4.80
CA LEU A 59 -4.03 -1.40 5.30
C LEU A 59 -5.48 -1.55 5.78
N VAL A 60 -6.00 -0.55 6.50
CA VAL A 60 -7.38 -0.57 7.02
C VAL A 60 -8.38 -0.60 5.87
N PHE A 61 -8.28 0.36 4.94
CA PHE A 61 -9.22 0.44 3.80
C PHE A 61 -9.05 -0.71 2.81
N GLN A 62 -7.81 -1.16 2.57
CA GLN A 62 -7.53 -2.36 1.77
C GLN A 62 -8.21 -3.59 2.37
N THR A 63 -8.16 -3.75 3.69
CA THR A 63 -8.79 -4.89 4.39
C THR A 63 -10.30 -4.84 4.26
N ILE A 64 -10.92 -3.70 4.57
CA ILE A 64 -12.38 -3.54 4.47
C ILE A 64 -12.84 -3.81 3.03
N ALA A 65 -12.20 -3.18 2.05
CA ALA A 65 -12.53 -3.38 0.64
C ALA A 65 -12.34 -4.84 0.19
N ALA A 66 -11.27 -5.51 0.63
CA ALA A 66 -10.96 -6.88 0.21
C ALA A 66 -11.91 -7.93 0.77
N LEU A 67 -12.52 -7.69 1.94
CA LEU A 67 -13.49 -8.61 2.53
C LEU A 67 -14.75 -8.77 1.68
N VAL A 68 -15.14 -7.72 0.94
CA VAL A 68 -16.34 -7.71 0.08
C VAL A 68 -15.98 -7.78 -1.41
N TYR A 69 -14.89 -7.11 -1.82
CA TYR A 69 -14.44 -6.97 -3.21
C TYR A 69 -12.99 -7.44 -3.41
N PRO A 70 -12.67 -8.72 -3.18
CA PRO A 70 -11.30 -9.23 -3.15
C PRO A 70 -10.51 -8.97 -4.44
N LEU A 71 -11.12 -9.17 -5.61
CA LEU A 71 -10.44 -8.94 -6.90
C LEU A 71 -10.12 -7.45 -7.11
N SER A 72 -11.13 -6.59 -7.00
CA SER A 72 -10.98 -5.14 -7.19
C SER A 72 -9.98 -4.54 -6.20
N ALA A 73 -10.08 -4.94 -4.93
CA ALA A 73 -9.15 -4.51 -3.88
C ALA A 73 -7.72 -4.99 -4.17
N SER A 74 -7.53 -6.19 -4.71
CA SER A 74 -6.19 -6.68 -5.07
C SER A 74 -5.56 -5.86 -6.20
N VAL A 75 -6.33 -5.53 -7.25
CA VAL A 75 -5.85 -4.70 -8.35
C VAL A 75 -5.49 -3.29 -7.87
N LEU A 76 -6.39 -2.65 -7.11
CA LEU A 76 -6.16 -1.31 -6.56
C LEU A 76 -4.99 -1.29 -5.57
N GLY A 77 -4.87 -2.31 -4.73
CA GLY A 77 -3.75 -2.49 -3.83
C GLY A 77 -2.42 -2.65 -4.56
N ALA A 78 -2.37 -3.47 -5.62
CA ALA A 78 -1.18 -3.63 -6.44
C ALA A 78 -0.76 -2.31 -7.13
N ILE A 79 -1.73 -1.53 -7.62
CA ILE A 79 -1.48 -0.18 -8.16
C ILE A 79 -0.83 0.71 -7.11
N TRP A 80 -1.39 0.74 -5.90
CA TRP A 80 -0.86 1.55 -4.80
C TRP A 80 0.56 1.14 -4.40
N VAL A 81 0.81 -0.15 -4.14
CA VAL A 81 2.13 -0.67 -3.75
C VAL A 81 3.18 -0.36 -4.82
N THR A 82 2.86 -0.58 -6.10
CA THR A 82 3.79 -0.30 -7.20
C THR A 82 4.09 1.20 -7.30
N SER A 83 3.10 2.06 -7.06
CA SER A 83 3.31 3.51 -7.05
C SER A 83 4.31 3.96 -5.99
N ARG A 84 4.33 3.31 -4.83
CA ARG A 84 5.28 3.63 -3.75
C ARG A 84 6.72 3.30 -4.14
N LEU A 85 6.94 2.26 -4.94
CA LEU A 85 8.25 1.97 -5.53
C LEU A 85 8.64 3.05 -6.55
N SER A 86 7.74 3.42 -7.45
CA SER A 86 7.96 4.50 -8.43
C SER A 86 8.24 5.85 -7.76
N TYR A 87 7.53 6.16 -6.67
CA TYR A 87 7.77 7.34 -5.85
C TYR A 87 9.17 7.30 -5.22
N ALA A 88 9.55 6.18 -4.61
CA ALA A 88 10.85 6.01 -3.96
C ALA A 88 12.01 6.12 -4.95
N TRP A 89 11.90 5.48 -6.12
CA TRP A 89 12.90 5.59 -7.18
C TRP A 89 13.01 7.02 -7.72
N GLY A 90 11.90 7.73 -7.88
CA GLY A 90 11.90 9.15 -8.20
C GLY A 90 12.64 9.97 -7.14
N TYR A 91 12.38 9.69 -5.87
CA TYR A 91 13.01 10.38 -4.73
C TYR A 91 14.54 10.18 -4.69
N TYR A 92 15.03 8.98 -5.03
CA TYR A 92 16.46 8.67 -5.02
C TYR A 92 17.28 9.43 -6.07
N THR A 93 16.63 10.07 -7.05
CA THR A 93 17.31 10.86 -8.08
C THR A 93 17.77 12.24 -7.59
N GLY A 94 17.29 12.70 -6.42
CA GLY A 94 17.58 14.03 -5.88
C GLY A 94 16.75 15.17 -6.51
N ASP A 95 15.96 14.90 -7.55
CA ASP A 95 15.04 15.86 -8.17
C ASP A 95 13.64 15.72 -7.56
N PRO A 96 13.12 16.75 -6.84
CA PRO A 96 11.80 16.71 -6.22
C PRO A 96 10.65 16.44 -7.20
N SER A 97 10.79 16.82 -8.48
CA SER A 97 9.74 16.66 -9.48
C SER A 97 9.55 15.20 -9.87
N LYS A 98 10.61 14.38 -9.82
CA LYS A 98 10.57 12.97 -10.25
C LYS A 98 9.76 12.07 -9.31
N ARG A 99 9.45 12.53 -8.09
CA ARG A 99 8.53 11.82 -7.17
C ARG A 99 7.11 11.72 -7.72
N MET A 100 6.73 12.63 -8.62
CA MET A 100 5.41 12.65 -9.26
C MET A 100 5.15 11.41 -10.12
N LYS A 101 6.20 10.66 -10.49
CA LYS A 101 6.05 9.35 -11.15
C LYS A 101 5.23 8.36 -10.34
N GLY A 102 5.17 8.50 -9.01
CA GLY A 102 4.34 7.65 -8.15
C GLY A 102 2.89 8.12 -7.95
N ALA A 103 2.48 9.23 -8.57
CA ALA A 103 1.16 9.85 -8.33
C ALA A 103 -0.02 8.98 -8.79
N TYR A 104 0.19 8.07 -9.74
CA TYR A 104 -0.85 7.12 -10.16
C TYR A 104 -1.37 6.23 -9.03
N GLY A 105 -0.62 6.11 -7.92
CA GLY A 105 -1.06 5.38 -6.74
C GLY A 105 -2.30 5.95 -6.06
N TYR A 106 -2.62 7.23 -6.29
CA TYR A 106 -3.86 7.81 -5.79
C TYR A 106 -5.09 7.08 -6.32
N ILE A 107 -5.02 6.50 -7.53
CA ILE A 107 -6.08 5.65 -8.08
C ILE A 107 -6.31 4.44 -7.17
N GLY A 108 -5.23 3.74 -6.80
CA GLY A 108 -5.30 2.61 -5.87
C GLY A 108 -5.79 3.01 -4.48
N TYR A 109 -5.24 4.11 -3.94
CA TYR A 109 -5.56 4.59 -2.59
C TYR A 109 -7.02 5.03 -2.43
N PHE A 110 -7.48 5.94 -3.29
CA PHE A 110 -8.85 6.41 -3.24
C PHE A 110 -9.83 5.33 -3.68
N GLY A 111 -9.42 4.45 -4.60
CA GLY A 111 -10.23 3.30 -4.99
C GLY A 111 -10.62 2.43 -3.80
N VAL A 112 -9.65 2.04 -2.94
CA VAL A 112 -9.98 1.22 -1.76
C VAL A 112 -10.77 1.97 -0.70
N ILE A 113 -10.58 3.30 -0.59
CA ILE A 113 -11.42 4.15 0.27
C ILE A 113 -12.87 4.17 -0.24
N PHE A 114 -13.10 4.38 -1.53
CA PHE A 114 -14.45 4.38 -2.12
C PHE A 114 -15.12 3.02 -2.01
N LEU A 115 -14.39 1.93 -2.23
CA LEU A 115 -14.91 0.58 -1.99
C LEU A 115 -15.27 0.39 -0.52
N SER A 116 -14.48 0.89 0.42
CA SER A 116 -14.79 0.81 1.85
C SER A 116 -16.04 1.61 2.22
N ILE A 117 -16.24 2.79 1.62
CA ILE A 117 -17.46 3.58 1.77
C ILE A 117 -18.66 2.81 1.21
N SER A 118 -18.51 2.19 0.03
CA SER A 118 -19.55 1.34 -0.57
C SER A 118 -19.94 0.18 0.36
N VAL A 119 -18.96 -0.47 0.98
CA VAL A 119 -19.21 -1.52 1.99
C VAL A 119 -19.97 -0.94 3.19
N ALA A 120 -19.58 0.23 3.70
CA ALA A 120 -20.28 0.87 4.81
C ALA A 120 -21.76 1.19 4.45
N LEU A 121 -22.02 1.68 3.24
CA LEU A 121 -23.38 1.99 2.78
C LEU A 121 -24.26 0.74 2.63
N GLN A 122 -23.70 -0.38 2.13
CA GLN A 122 -24.39 -1.67 2.09
C GLN A 122 -24.71 -2.21 3.48
N LEU A 123 -23.77 -2.11 4.43
CA LEU A 123 -23.98 -2.52 5.81
C LEU A 123 -25.08 -1.69 6.50
N LEU A 124 -25.25 -0.43 6.11
CA LEU A 124 -26.32 0.44 6.57
C LEU A 124 -27.65 0.25 5.81
N GLY A 125 -27.71 -0.63 4.82
CA GLY A 125 -28.91 -0.91 4.03
C GLY A 125 -29.34 0.25 3.12
N VAL A 126 -28.41 1.13 2.75
CA VAL A 126 -28.70 2.25 1.83
C VAL A 126 -28.96 1.72 0.41
N PHE A 127 -28.28 0.63 0.04
CA PHE A 127 -28.51 -0.15 -1.18
C PHE A 127 -27.99 -1.58 -1.01
#